data_AF-A0A2W6BK98-F1
#
_entry.id   AF-A0A2W6BK98-F1
#
_cell.length_a   1.000
_cell.length_b   1.000
_cell.length_c   1.000
_cell.angle_alpha   90.00
_cell.angle_beta   90.00
_cell.angle_gamma   90.00
#
_symmetry.space_group_name_H-M   'P 1'
#
loop_
_entity.id
_entity.type
_entity.pdbx_description
1 polymer ?
#
loop_
_entity_poly.entity_id
_entity_poly.type
_entity_poly.pdbx_seq_one_letter_code
_entity_poly.pdbx_strand_id
1 'polypeptide(L)' 'AIALEDSPNGILAAKRAGLFCVAVPNVLTGELDLSHADLPLSSLAEMPLRDLTAMVEGRLKRAAREPNPH' A
#
# COMPACT_ATOMS: atom_id res chain seq x y z
N ALA A 1 -9.98 2.05 -2.69
CA ALA A 1 -9.42 3.13 -1.87
C ALA A 1 -7.99 2.78 -1.47
N ILE A 2 -7.18 3.78 -1.12
CA ILE A 2 -5.76 3.63 -0.75
C ILE A 2 -5.57 4.24 0.64
N ALA A 3 -4.82 3.56 1.52
CA ALA A 3 -4.37 4.07 2.81
C ALA A 3 -2.88 4.41 2.72
N LEU A 4 -2.49 5.57 3.25
CA LEU A 4 -1.09 5.96 3.44
C LEU A 4 -0.81 5.84 4.94
N GLU A 5 0.12 4.99 5.33
CA GLU A 5 0.36 4.64 6.73
C GLU A 5 1.86 4.65 7.04
N ASP A 6 2.23 4.98 8.26
CA ASP A 6 3.63 5.01 8.72
C ASP A 6 3.90 4.01 9.85
N SER A 7 2.89 3.30 10.36
CA SER A 7 3.02 2.41 11.52
C SER A 7 2.49 1.00 11.25
N PRO A 8 3.03 -0.05 11.93
CA PRO A 8 2.55 -1.42 11.76
C PRO A 8 1.06 -1.58 12.07
N ASN A 9 0.57 -0.91 13.11
CA ASN A 9 -0.83 -0.99 13.52
C ASN A 9 -1.78 -0.37 12.47
N GLY A 10 -1.39 0.78 11.90
CA GLY A 10 -2.13 1.43 10.82
C GLY A 10 -2.18 0.56 9.57
N ILE A 11 -1.03 -0.01 9.17
CA ILE A 11 -0.96 -0.97 8.07
C ILE A 11 -1.90 -2.16 8.30
N LEU A 12 -1.82 -2.81 9.46
CA LEU A 12 -2.68 -3.95 9.77
C LEU A 12 -4.17 -3.57 9.76
N ALA A 13 -4.53 -2.38 10.24
CA ALA A 13 -5.90 -1.88 10.18
C ALA A 13 -6.37 -1.66 8.73
N ALA A 14 -5.55 -1.02 7.89
CA ALA A 14 -5.84 -0.81 6.48
C ALA A 14 -6.01 -2.15 5.72
N LYS A 15 -5.13 -3.12 5.96
CA LYS A 15 -5.23 -4.46 5.39
C LYS A 15 -6.51 -5.18 5.81
N ARG A 16 -6.89 -5.11 7.10
CA ARG A 16 -8.15 -5.68 7.61
C ARG A 16 -9.39 -5.04 7.00
N ALA A 17 -9.31 -3.75 6.63
CA ALA A 17 -10.36 -3.05 5.91
C ALA A 17 -10.39 -3.34 4.39
N GLY A 18 -9.49 -4.20 3.88
CA GLY A 18 -9.40 -4.54 2.47
C GLY A 18 -8.84 -3.39 1.61
N LEU A 19 -8.12 -2.45 2.21
CA LEU A 19 -7.52 -1.31 1.51
C LEU A 19 -6.14 -1.67 0.95
N PHE A 20 -5.78 -1.04 -0.18
CA PHE A 20 -4.40 -1.03 -0.66
C PHE A 20 -3.59 -0.09 0.24
N CYS A 21 -2.59 -0.62 0.93
CA CYS A 21 -1.82 0.12 1.93
C CYS A 21 -0.43 0.48 1.41
N VAL A 22 -0.11 1.77 1.43
CA VAL A 22 1.23 2.28 1.12
C VAL A 22 1.91 2.64 2.43
N ALA A 23 3.04 2.01 2.72
CA ALA A 23 3.87 2.35 3.87
C ALA A 23 4.78 3.54 3.52
N VAL A 24 4.76 4.57 4.36
CA VAL A 24 5.67 5.73 4.28
C VAL A 24 6.28 5.93 5.66
N PRO A 25 7.43 5.30 5.96
CA PRO A 25 8.03 5.36 7.28
C PRO A 25 8.43 6.79 7.64
N ASN A 26 8.32 7.11 8.92
CA ASN A 26 8.87 8.32 9.50
C ASN A 26 10.12 7.97 10.33
N VAL A 27 10.76 8.99 10.92
CA VAL A 27 11.99 8.81 11.72
C VAL A 27 11.80 7.85 12.91
N LEU A 28 10.59 7.79 13.48
CA LEU A 28 10.25 6.94 14.63
C LEU A 28 9.84 5.53 14.22
N THR A 29 9.30 5.35 13.02
CA THR A 29 8.73 4.07 12.57
C THR A 29 9.56 3.35 11.52
N GLY A 30 10.61 3.98 11.00
CA GLY A 30 11.48 3.40 9.96
C GLY A 30 12.23 2.14 10.38
N GLU A 31 12.39 1.91 11.69
CA GLU A 31 13.00 0.68 12.23
C GLU A 31 11.96 -0.41 12.57
N LEU A 32 10.67 -0.12 12.43
CA LEU A 32 9.60 -1.09 12.68
C LEU A 32 9.36 -1.98 11.45
N ASP A 33 8.73 -3.12 11.69
CA ASP A 33 8.29 -4.01 10.61
C ASP A 33 7.05 -3.45 9.89
N LEU A 34 7.27 -2.91 8.69
CA LEU A 34 6.23 -2.41 7.80
C LEU A 34 5.96 -3.35 6.61
N SER A 35 6.46 -4.60 6.67
CA SER A 35 6.41 -5.56 5.55
C SER A 35 4.99 -5.98 5.14
N HIS A 36 3.99 -5.73 5.99
CA HIS A 36 2.59 -6.00 5.69
C HIS A 36 1.94 -5.03 4.69
N ALA A 37 2.60 -3.92 4.33
CA ALA A 37 2.09 -2.98 3.33
C ALA A 37 2.22 -3.53 1.90
N ASP A 38 1.35 -3.07 1.00
CA ASP A 38 1.35 -3.49 -0.41
C ASP A 38 2.42 -2.77 -1.25
N LEU A 39 2.85 -1.59 -0.78
CA LEU A 39 3.89 -0.78 -1.39
C LEU A 39 4.62 0.04 -0.30
N PRO A 40 5.91 -0.19 -0.07
CA PRO A 40 6.74 0.75 0.69
C PRO A 40 7.21 1.90 -0.21
N LEU A 41 7.19 3.12 0.32
CA LEU A 41 7.86 4.30 -0.23
C LEU A 41 8.71 4.91 0.87
N SER A 42 9.87 5.44 0.53
CA SER A 42 10.74 6.18 1.45
C SER A 42 10.19 7.56 1.81
N SER A 43 9.36 8.15 0.95
CA SER A 43 8.65 9.41 1.19
C SER A 43 7.48 9.58 0.21
N LEU A 44 6.55 10.49 0.52
CA LEU A 44 5.48 10.85 -0.42
C LEU A 44 5.98 11.57 -1.69
N ALA A 45 7.22 12.07 -1.69
CA ALA A 45 7.82 12.70 -2.87
C ALA A 45 8.34 11.67 -3.89
N GLU A 46 8.49 10.41 -3.49
CA GLU A 46 9.02 9.35 -4.35
C GLU A 46 8.09 9.03 -5.53
N MET A 47 6.77 9.17 -5.33
CA MET A 47 5.78 8.86 -6.35
C MET A 47 4.66 9.90 -6.34
N PRO A 48 4.42 10.60 -7.46
CA PRO A 48 3.25 11.46 -7.61
C PRO A 48 1.96 10.68 -7.39
N LEU A 49 0.99 11.30 -6.72
CA LEU A 49 -0.30 10.67 -6.44
C LEU A 49 -0.99 10.09 -7.69
N ARG A 50 -0.86 10.78 -8.83
CA ARG A 50 -1.44 10.34 -10.11
C ARG A 50 -0.86 9.01 -10.59
N ASP A 51 0.43 8.79 -10.39
CA ASP A 51 1.11 7.58 -10.83
C ASP A 51 0.78 6.42 -9.88
N LEU A 52 0.72 6.72 -8.58
CA LEU A 52 0.28 5.78 -7.55
C LEU A 52 -1.14 5.27 -7.84
N THR A 53 -2.10 6.17 -8.09
CA THR A 53 -3.48 5.76 -8.38
C THR A 53 -3.58 4.94 -9.67
N ALA A 54 -2.89 5.36 -10.73
CA ALA A 54 -2.85 4.61 -12.00
C ALA A 54 -2.28 3.19 -11.82
N MET A 55 -1.21 3.03 -11.04
CA MET A 55 -0.62 1.73 -10.72
C MET A 55 -1.61 0.84 -9.96
N VAL A 56 -2.26 1.37 -8.92
CA VAL A 56 -3.23 0.62 -8.11
C VAL A 56 -4.42 0.18 -8.95
N GLU A 57 -4.98 1.07 -9.78
CA GLU A 57 -6.04 0.70 -10.72
C GLU A 57 -5.61 -0.42 -11.68
N GLY A 58 -4.39 -0.35 -12.19
CA GLY A 58 -3.82 -1.39 -13.06
C GLY A 58 -3.65 -2.74 -12.35
N ARG A 59 -3.26 -2.75 -11.06
CA ARG A 59 -3.21 -3.98 -10.24
C ARG A 59 -4.61 -4.57 -10.04
N LEU A 60 -5.58 -3.76 -9.65
CA LEU A 60 -6.95 -4.21 -9.40
C LEU A 60 -7.62 -4.76 -10.67
N LYS A 61 -7.42 -4.11 -11.82
CA LYS A 61 -7.92 -4.60 -13.12
C LYS A 61 -7.33 -5.96 -13.52
N ARG A 62 -6.08 -6.24 -13.14
CA ARG A 62 -5.43 -7.54 -13.40
C ARG A 62 -5.95 -8.63 -12.46
N ALA A 63 -6.02 -8.33 -11.17
CA ALA A 63 -6.59 -9.27 -10.19
C ALA A 63 -8.04 -9.65 -10.52
N ALA A 64 -8.84 -8.72 -11.05
CA ALA A 64 -10.20 -9.01 -11.51
C ALA A 64 -10.27 -9.81 -12.83
N ARG A 65 -9.18 -9.84 -13.62
CA ARG A 65 -9.10 -10.57 -14.90
C ARG A 65 -8.51 -11.97 -14.76
N GLU A 66 -7.92 -12.30 -13.63
CA GLU A 66 -7.53 -13.66 -13.27
C GLU A 66 -8.63 -14.28 -12.40
N PRO A 67 -9.71 -14.83 -12.98
CA PRO A 67 -10.56 -15.75 -12.24
C PRO A 67 -9.69 -16.97 -11.94
N ASN A 68 -9.48 -17.22 -10.65
CA ASN A 68 -8.87 -18.40 -10.05
C ASN A 68 -8.75 -19.62 -10.99
N PRO A 69 -7.54 -20.12 -11.31
CA PRO A 69 -7.40 -21.30 -12.17
C PRO A 69 -7.76 -22.64 -11.48
N HIS A 70 -8.04 -22.69 -10.17
CA HIS A 70 -8.44 -23.93 -9.48
C HIS A 70 -9.42 -23.71 -8.32
#